data_AF-A0AAD5MUG9-F1
#
_entry.id   AF-A0AAD5MUG9-F1
#
_cell.length_a   1.000
_cell.length_b   1.000
_cell.length_c   1.000
_cell.angle_alpha   90.00
_cell.angle_beta   90.00
_cell.angle_gamma   90.00
#
_symmetry.space_group_name_H-M   'P 1'
#
loop_
_entity.id
_entity.type
_entity.pdbx_description
1 polymer ?
#
loop_
_entity_poly.entity_id
_entity_poly.type
_entity_poly.pdbx_seq_one_letter_code
_entity_poly.pdbx_strand_id
1 'polypeptide(L)'
;MESAADRSLFQALNAKAASTVAIFDRGDYYACYLEDATLLAKEIFRSDVCLKTKTIMGESVQYMTMNGGQFQRTVRELLMFMRYRIELYGLEGDQWKMKAKGTIGNLGDFEDIIGDLTGGGNTIMAIELGNGEDNKVGVCFLDLLDFRVLISEFIDTPHFSQVEQCLIGIAPRECLVYSDDGSAIYDCKDRRKSSNLFEKGGGS
;
A
#
# COMPACT_ATOMS: atom_id res chain seq x y z
N MET A 1 0.49 34.21 9.78
CA MET A 1 -0.82 33.58 9.96
C MET A 1 -0.70 32.19 9.41
N GLU A 2 -0.59 31.22 10.29
CA GLU A 2 -0.55 29.80 9.96
C GLU A 2 -1.98 29.39 9.56
N SER A 3 -2.19 28.86 8.35
CA SER A 3 -3.54 28.41 7.97
C SER A 3 -3.84 27.09 8.66
N ALA A 4 -5.09 26.86 9.08
CA ALA A 4 -5.46 25.59 9.69
C ALA A 4 -5.26 24.42 8.70
N ALA A 5 -5.32 24.72 7.40
CA ALA A 5 -5.03 23.78 6.32
C ALA A 5 -3.56 23.35 6.32
N ASP A 6 -2.61 24.23 6.58
CA ASP A 6 -1.19 23.85 6.63
C ASP A 6 -0.91 22.95 7.84
N ARG A 7 -1.52 23.23 8.98
CA ARG A 7 -1.34 22.39 10.19
C ARG A 7 -1.94 20.99 10.01
N SER A 8 -3.14 20.91 9.45
CA SER A 8 -3.79 19.61 9.17
C SER A 8 -3.06 18.82 8.08
N LEU A 9 -2.39 19.49 7.14
CA LEU A 9 -1.53 18.86 6.13
C LEU A 9 -0.38 18.11 6.79
N PHE A 10 0.39 18.77 7.66
CA PHE A 10 1.51 18.14 8.37
C PHE A 10 1.04 17.03 9.31
N GLN A 11 -0.13 17.19 9.94
CA GLN A 11 -0.70 16.13 10.76
C GLN A 11 -1.00 14.86 9.93
N ALA A 12 -1.60 15.01 8.74
CA ALA A 12 -1.84 13.89 7.85
C ALA A 12 -0.54 13.24 7.36
N LEU A 13 0.46 14.04 7.00
CA LEU A 13 1.76 13.56 6.55
C LEU A 13 2.55 12.81 7.63
N ASN A 14 2.44 13.24 8.89
CA ASN A 14 3.14 12.62 10.02
C ASN A 14 2.41 11.38 10.57
N ALA A 15 1.09 11.27 10.36
CA ALA A 15 0.30 10.14 10.83
C ALA A 15 0.39 8.91 9.91
N LYS A 16 0.81 9.09 8.65
CA LYS A 16 0.83 8.00 7.66
C LYS A 16 1.99 7.03 7.90
N ALA A 17 1.78 5.77 7.51
CA ALA A 17 2.85 4.77 7.50
C ALA A 17 3.82 4.97 6.32
N ALA A 18 5.05 4.46 6.43
CA ALA A 18 6.07 4.61 5.40
C ALA A 18 5.67 3.99 4.03
N SER A 19 4.84 2.95 4.03
CA SER A 19 4.30 2.31 2.82
C SER A 19 2.99 2.94 2.31
N THR A 20 2.66 4.14 2.80
CA THR A 20 1.43 4.86 2.44
C THR A 20 1.77 6.21 1.80
N VAL A 21 1.23 6.43 0.60
CA VAL A 21 1.35 7.68 -0.14
C VAL A 21 0.11 8.52 0.08
N ALA A 22 0.29 9.75 0.58
CA ALA A 22 -0.78 10.71 0.77
C ALA A 22 -0.87 11.65 -0.43
N ILE A 23 -2.07 11.71 -1.05
CA ILE A 23 -2.38 12.59 -2.17
C ILE A 23 -3.45 13.59 -1.73
N PHE A 24 -3.28 14.85 -2.09
CA PHE A 24 -4.16 15.95 -1.67
C PHE A 24 -4.91 16.53 -2.87
N ASP A 25 -6.22 16.35 -2.88
CA ASP A 25 -7.16 16.89 -3.85
C ASP A 25 -7.46 18.37 -3.56
N ARG A 26 -7.05 19.25 -4.48
CA ARG A 26 -7.29 20.70 -4.43
C ARG A 26 -8.46 21.13 -5.32
N GLY A 27 -9.21 20.18 -5.91
CA GLY A 27 -10.29 20.43 -6.87
C GLY A 27 -9.80 20.42 -8.30
N ASP A 28 -8.95 21.38 -8.67
CA ASP A 28 -8.45 21.52 -10.06
C ASP A 28 -7.25 20.61 -10.36
N TYR A 29 -6.51 20.25 -9.33
CA TYR A 29 -5.29 19.43 -9.42
C TYR A 29 -5.06 18.66 -8.13
N TYR A 30 -4.16 17.69 -8.20
CA TYR A 30 -3.70 16.89 -7.07
C TYR A 30 -2.29 17.32 -6.67
N ALA A 31 -1.97 17.24 -5.39
CA ALA A 31 -0.66 17.54 -4.87
C ALA A 31 -0.13 16.44 -3.95
N CYS A 32 1.17 16.20 -4.00
CA CYS A 32 1.90 15.37 -3.04
C CYS A 32 3.04 16.18 -2.44
N TYR A 33 3.47 15.84 -1.22
CA TYR A 33 4.45 16.60 -0.45
C TYR A 33 5.58 15.70 0.07
N LEU A 34 6.72 16.32 0.37
CA LEU A 34 7.88 15.71 1.01
C LEU A 34 8.39 14.46 0.27
N GLU A 35 8.57 13.36 1.02
CA GLU A 35 9.06 12.08 0.52
C GLU A 35 8.14 11.49 -0.55
N ASP A 36 6.82 11.66 -0.41
CA ASP A 36 5.85 11.16 -1.38
C ASP A 36 6.05 11.87 -2.73
N ALA A 37 6.23 13.19 -2.72
CA ALA A 37 6.52 13.93 -3.95
C ALA A 37 7.78 13.41 -4.65
N THR A 38 8.83 13.18 -3.86
CA THR A 38 10.13 12.70 -4.36
C THR A 38 10.05 11.27 -4.90
N LEU A 39 9.31 10.39 -4.22
CA LEU A 39 9.06 9.02 -4.63
C LEU A 39 8.35 8.99 -5.99
N LEU A 40 7.26 9.74 -6.13
CA LEU A 40 6.48 9.77 -7.36
C LEU A 40 7.26 10.38 -8.53
N ALA A 41 8.01 11.46 -8.28
CA ALA A 41 8.87 12.09 -9.29
C ALA A 41 9.88 11.09 -9.89
N LYS A 42 10.53 10.29 -9.03
CA LYS A 42 11.56 9.33 -9.45
C LYS A 42 10.99 8.06 -10.05
N GLU A 43 9.97 7.48 -9.42
CA GLU A 43 9.51 6.15 -9.79
C GLU A 43 8.42 6.17 -10.88
N ILE A 44 7.53 7.17 -10.86
CA ILE A 44 6.40 7.25 -11.79
C ILE A 44 6.71 8.16 -12.97
N PHE A 45 7.15 9.39 -12.67
CA PHE A 45 7.41 10.40 -13.70
C PHE A 45 8.83 10.32 -14.28
N ARG A 46 9.72 9.55 -13.65
CA ARG A 46 11.13 9.38 -14.05
C ARG A 46 11.84 10.74 -14.25
N SER A 47 11.46 11.76 -13.47
CA SER A 47 11.97 13.12 -13.62
C SER A 47 11.84 13.91 -12.31
N ASP A 48 12.97 14.42 -11.82
CA ASP A 48 13.02 15.31 -10.65
C ASP A 48 12.61 16.76 -10.99
N VAL A 49 12.47 17.11 -12.27
CA VAL A 49 12.14 18.48 -12.73
C VAL A 49 10.73 18.90 -12.31
N CYS A 50 9.85 17.93 -12.05
CA CYS A 50 8.48 18.18 -11.60
C CYS A 50 8.39 18.63 -10.13
N LEU A 51 9.47 18.51 -9.35
CA LEU A 51 9.51 18.90 -7.95
C LEU A 51 9.65 20.41 -7.81
N LYS A 52 8.74 20.99 -7.03
CA LYS A 52 8.74 22.41 -6.67
C LYS A 52 8.97 22.52 -5.17
N THR A 53 9.51 23.66 -4.74
CA THR A 53 9.73 23.94 -3.31
C THR A 53 8.82 25.08 -2.88
N LYS A 54 8.16 24.93 -1.74
CA LYS A 54 7.33 25.96 -1.12
C LYS A 54 7.63 26.01 0.38
N THR A 55 7.72 27.22 0.92
CA THR A 55 7.80 27.40 2.36
C THR A 55 6.40 27.29 2.98
N ILE A 56 6.19 26.30 3.82
CA ILE A 56 4.94 26.06 4.56
C ILE A 56 5.31 26.04 6.04
N MET A 57 4.62 26.83 6.86
CA MET A 57 4.91 26.95 8.31
C MET A 57 6.36 27.33 8.66
N GLY A 58 7.09 28.00 7.76
CA GLY A 58 8.50 28.34 7.96
C GLY A 58 9.48 27.21 7.59
N GLU A 59 8.99 26.03 7.22
CA GLU A 59 9.79 24.92 6.71
C GLU A 59 9.75 24.88 5.17
N SER A 60 10.90 24.53 4.57
CA SER A 60 11.00 24.36 3.12
C SER A 60 10.53 22.98 2.71
N VAL A 61 9.33 22.91 2.12
CA VAL A 61 8.67 21.66 1.73
C VAL A 61 8.76 21.47 0.23
N GLN A 62 9.28 20.32 -0.20
CA GLN A 62 9.19 19.89 -1.59
C GLN A 62 7.81 19.33 -1.89
N TYR A 63 7.26 19.64 -3.05
CA TYR A 63 5.94 19.18 -3.47
C TYR A 63 5.89 18.97 -4.98
N MET A 64 4.94 18.16 -5.43
CA MET A 64 4.66 17.92 -6.83
C MET A 64 3.16 18.09 -7.08
N THR A 65 2.81 18.64 -8.24
CA THR A 65 1.42 18.80 -8.69
C THR A 65 1.13 17.87 -9.84
N MET A 66 -0.05 17.26 -9.86
CA MET A 66 -0.52 16.34 -10.89
C MET A 66 -1.89 16.77 -11.40
N ASN A 67 -2.11 16.69 -12.71
CA ASN A 67 -3.46 16.79 -13.28
C ASN A 67 -4.24 15.48 -13.11
N GLY A 68 -5.52 15.45 -13.50
CA GLY A 68 -6.37 14.26 -13.36
C GLY A 68 -5.82 13.01 -14.06
N GLY A 69 -5.30 13.12 -15.28
CA GLY A 69 -4.72 11.99 -16.01
C GLY A 69 -3.43 11.46 -15.35
N GLN A 70 -2.59 12.37 -14.86
CA GLN A 70 -1.38 12.02 -14.12
C GLN A 70 -1.73 11.34 -12.78
N PHE A 71 -2.76 11.81 -12.10
CA PHE A 71 -3.26 11.19 -10.88
C PHE A 71 -3.75 9.75 -11.12
N GLN A 72 -4.56 9.52 -12.17
CA GLN A 72 -5.02 8.18 -12.52
C GLN A 72 -3.86 7.22 -12.82
N ARG A 73 -2.85 7.68 -13.56
CA ARG A 73 -1.62 6.92 -13.78
C ARG A 73 -0.90 6.63 -12.47
N THR A 74 -0.75 7.62 -11.60
CA THR A 74 -0.11 7.47 -10.30
C THR A 74 -0.79 6.42 -9.44
N VAL A 75 -2.13 6.47 -9.33
CA VAL A 75 -2.91 5.49 -8.57
C VAL A 75 -2.67 4.07 -9.10
N ARG A 76 -2.69 3.90 -10.42
CA ARG A 76 -2.42 2.60 -11.07
C ARG A 76 -1.02 2.06 -10.76
N GLU A 77 -0.01 2.90 -10.91
CA GLU A 77 1.38 2.51 -10.65
C GLU A 77 1.61 2.13 -9.17
N LEU A 78 1.07 2.93 -8.26
CA LEU A 78 1.21 2.72 -6.81
C LEU A 78 0.53 1.43 -6.35
N LEU A 79 -0.74 1.21 -6.74
CA LEU A 79 -1.49 0.03 -6.30
C LEU A 79 -1.02 -1.25 -7.01
N MET A 80 -0.83 -1.22 -8.32
CA MET A 80 -0.61 -2.44 -9.11
C MET A 80 0.86 -2.89 -9.13
N PHE A 81 1.81 -1.95 -9.18
CA PHE A 81 3.21 -2.27 -9.37
C PHE A 81 4.01 -2.13 -8.08
N MET A 82 3.86 -1.00 -7.39
CA MET A 82 4.62 -0.73 -6.17
C MET A 82 4.02 -1.37 -4.92
N ARG A 83 2.73 -1.78 -4.97
CA ARG A 83 1.96 -2.31 -3.84
C ARG A 83 1.95 -1.38 -2.62
N TYR A 84 1.90 -0.07 -2.88
CA TYR A 84 1.74 0.93 -1.83
C TYR A 84 0.27 1.09 -1.45
N ARG A 85 0.02 1.64 -0.27
CA ARG A 85 -1.31 2.12 0.14
C ARG A 85 -1.47 3.57 -0.30
N ILE A 86 -2.67 3.95 -0.70
CA ILE A 86 -3.00 5.31 -1.08
C ILE A 86 -4.01 5.87 -0.11
N GLU A 87 -3.78 7.11 0.32
CA GLU A 87 -4.75 7.91 1.04
C GLU A 87 -5.00 9.21 0.27
N LEU A 88 -6.25 9.42 -0.13
CA LEU A 88 -6.67 10.66 -0.79
C LEU A 88 -7.32 11.57 0.24
N TYR A 89 -6.75 12.76 0.41
CA TYR A 89 -7.28 13.81 1.27
C TYR A 89 -7.92 14.90 0.42
N GLY A 90 -9.03 15.45 0.87
CA GLY A 90 -9.62 16.65 0.29
C GLY A 90 -9.80 17.74 1.34
N LEU A 91 -9.87 18.97 0.87
CA LEU A 91 -10.07 20.13 1.73
C LEU A 91 -11.56 20.27 2.06
N GLU A 92 -11.91 20.17 3.33
CA GLU A 92 -13.26 20.43 3.84
C GLU A 92 -13.19 21.65 4.78
N GLY A 93 -13.69 22.79 4.29
CA GLY A 93 -13.47 24.08 4.96
C GLY A 93 -12.00 24.50 4.87
N ASP A 94 -11.31 24.55 6.01
CA ASP A 94 -9.88 24.86 6.12
C ASP A 94 -9.08 23.68 6.72
N GLN A 95 -9.58 22.45 6.60
CA GLN A 95 -8.92 21.26 7.12
C GLN A 95 -8.85 20.13 6.09
N TRP A 96 -7.70 19.46 6.04
CA TRP A 96 -7.55 18.23 5.25
C TRP A 96 -8.24 17.07 5.94
N LYS A 97 -9.17 16.45 5.22
CA LYS A 97 -9.82 15.22 5.66
C LYS A 97 -9.66 14.16 4.60
N MET A 98 -9.52 12.93 5.08
CA MET A 98 -9.40 11.77 4.23
C MET A 98 -10.73 11.49 3.54
N LYS A 99 -10.71 11.49 2.20
CA LYS A 99 -11.85 11.19 1.34
C LYS A 99 -11.89 9.72 0.98
N ALA A 100 -10.74 9.13 0.66
CA ALA A 100 -10.65 7.76 0.17
C ALA A 100 -9.37 7.06 0.64
N LYS A 101 -9.42 5.73 0.75
CA LYS A 101 -8.26 4.86 0.95
C LYS A 101 -8.28 3.72 -0.05
N GLY A 102 -7.11 3.30 -0.50
CA GLY A 102 -6.96 2.19 -1.42
C GLY A 102 -5.74 1.35 -1.12
N THR A 103 -5.89 0.03 -1.23
CA THR A 103 -4.82 -0.96 -1.27
C THR A 103 -5.02 -1.87 -2.48
N ILE A 104 -4.03 -2.69 -2.82
CA ILE A 104 -4.19 -3.65 -3.93
C ILE A 104 -5.31 -4.67 -3.68
N GLY A 105 -5.52 -5.05 -2.40
CA GLY A 105 -6.60 -5.94 -1.98
C GLY A 105 -7.94 -5.22 -1.76
N ASN A 106 -7.96 -3.91 -1.56
CA ASN A 106 -9.19 -3.13 -1.44
C ASN A 106 -9.08 -1.84 -2.24
N LEU A 107 -9.55 -1.87 -3.49
CA LEU A 107 -9.52 -0.72 -4.38
C LEU A 107 -10.52 0.36 -3.96
N GLY A 108 -11.68 -0.02 -3.39
CA GLY A 108 -12.68 0.92 -2.87
C GLY A 108 -13.04 2.01 -3.89
N ASP A 109 -12.83 3.27 -3.51
CA ASP A 109 -13.13 4.44 -4.35
C ASP A 109 -12.22 4.58 -5.60
N PHE A 110 -11.20 3.72 -5.75
CA PHE A 110 -10.28 3.74 -6.88
C PHE A 110 -10.60 2.69 -7.96
N GLU A 111 -11.68 1.90 -7.80
CA GLU A 111 -12.09 0.88 -8.76
C GLU A 111 -12.28 1.43 -10.18
N ASP A 112 -12.93 2.58 -10.33
CA ASP A 112 -13.15 3.21 -11.63
C ASP A 112 -11.86 3.65 -12.34
N ILE A 113 -10.81 3.97 -11.57
CA ILE A 113 -9.51 4.41 -12.09
C ILE A 113 -8.68 3.24 -12.59
N ILE A 114 -8.76 2.13 -11.85
CA ILE A 114 -8.04 0.90 -12.16
C ILE A 114 -8.75 0.12 -13.27
N GLY A 115 -10.08 0.09 -13.25
CA GLY A 115 -10.92 -0.69 -14.16
C GLY A 115 -10.62 -2.19 -14.09
N ASP A 116 -10.83 -2.88 -15.21
CA ASP A 116 -10.67 -4.35 -15.34
C ASP A 116 -9.19 -4.80 -15.46
N LEU A 117 -8.23 -3.90 -15.26
CA LEU A 117 -6.80 -4.21 -15.36
C LEU A 117 -6.33 -5.21 -14.29
N THR A 118 -7.13 -5.45 -13.25
CA THR A 118 -6.82 -6.44 -12.24
C THR A 118 -6.90 -7.86 -12.79
N GLY A 119 -7.64 -8.16 -13.86
CA GLY A 119 -7.66 -9.49 -14.47
C GLY A 119 -8.35 -10.57 -13.62
N GLY A 120 -9.40 -10.19 -12.87
CA GLY A 120 -10.26 -11.10 -12.12
C GLY A 120 -9.77 -11.45 -10.71
N GLY A 121 -10.73 -11.59 -9.79
CA GLY A 121 -10.58 -12.04 -8.40
C GLY A 121 -9.79 -11.07 -7.52
N ASN A 122 -10.48 -10.31 -6.65
CA ASN A 122 -9.82 -9.57 -5.58
C ASN A 122 -9.93 -10.36 -4.28
N THR A 123 -8.97 -11.27 -4.09
CA THR A 123 -8.95 -12.18 -2.94
C THR A 123 -8.01 -11.68 -1.88
N ILE A 124 -8.54 -11.47 -0.68
CA ILE A 124 -7.78 -11.12 0.52
C ILE A 124 -7.71 -12.36 1.42
N MET A 125 -6.54 -12.60 1.99
CA MET A 125 -6.33 -13.64 3.00
C MET A 125 -5.98 -12.99 4.35
N ALA A 126 -6.44 -13.57 5.44
CA ALA A 126 -6.00 -13.25 6.79
C ALA A 126 -5.52 -14.54 7.46
N ILE A 127 -4.38 -14.46 8.14
CA ILE A 127 -3.75 -15.57 8.85
C ILE A 127 -3.56 -15.14 10.29
N GLU A 128 -4.06 -15.94 11.23
CA GLU A 128 -3.82 -15.81 12.66
C GLU A 128 -2.89 -16.94 13.11
N LEU A 129 -1.73 -16.57 13.64
CA LEU A 129 -0.76 -17.51 14.20
C LEU A 129 -0.97 -17.58 15.71
N GLY A 130 -1.40 -18.75 16.20
CA GLY A 130 -1.58 -19.00 17.62
C GLY A 130 -0.25 -19.16 18.35
N ASN A 131 -0.11 -18.46 19.47
CA ASN A 131 1.06 -18.58 20.36
C ASN A 131 0.89 -19.83 21.25
N GLY A 132 1.46 -20.96 20.85
CA GLY A 132 1.49 -22.20 21.63
C GLY A 132 2.41 -23.27 21.03
N GLU A 133 2.63 -24.38 21.75
CA GLU A 133 3.44 -25.51 21.25
C GLU A 133 2.83 -26.18 20.00
N ASP A 134 1.51 -26.03 19.83
CA ASP A 134 0.73 -26.72 18.81
C ASP A 134 0.65 -26.01 17.45
N ASN A 135 1.42 -24.94 17.19
CA ASN A 135 1.44 -24.19 15.91
C ASN A 135 0.04 -24.05 15.28
N LYS A 136 -0.94 -23.64 16.09
CA LYS A 136 -2.33 -23.52 15.66
C LYS A 136 -2.45 -22.34 14.72
N VAL A 137 -3.01 -22.55 13.54
CA VAL A 137 -3.19 -21.50 12.54
C VAL A 137 -4.67 -21.38 12.18
N GLY A 138 -5.19 -20.16 12.28
CA GLY A 138 -6.46 -19.76 11.71
C GLY A 138 -6.23 -19.08 10.37
N VAL A 139 -6.94 -19.48 9.32
CA VAL A 139 -6.92 -18.80 8.03
C VAL A 139 -8.34 -18.40 7.62
N CYS A 140 -8.46 -17.19 7.09
CA CYS A 140 -9.68 -16.65 6.53
C CYS A 140 -9.40 -16.13 5.11
N PHE A 141 -10.29 -16.42 4.18
CA PHE A 141 -10.21 -16.00 2.80
C PHE A 141 -11.50 -15.25 2.46
N LEU A 142 -11.35 -14.10 1.82
CA LEU A 142 -12.45 -13.26 1.35
C LEU A 142 -12.27 -13.02 -0.14
N ASP A 143 -13.22 -13.51 -0.94
CA ASP A 143 -13.36 -13.12 -2.34
C ASP A 143 -14.40 -11.99 -2.42
N LEU A 144 -13.95 -10.81 -2.83
CA LEU A 144 -14.80 -9.63 -2.96
C LEU A 144 -15.72 -9.68 -4.19
N LEU A 145 -15.40 -10.46 -5.23
CA LEU A 145 -16.23 -10.57 -6.42
C LEU A 145 -17.42 -11.51 -6.19
N ASP A 146 -17.13 -12.69 -5.65
CA ASP A 146 -18.15 -13.71 -5.36
C ASP A 146 -18.82 -13.53 -3.98
N PHE A 147 -18.42 -12.50 -3.23
CA PHE A 147 -18.83 -12.25 -1.84
C PHE A 147 -18.72 -13.50 -0.96
N ARG A 148 -17.65 -14.27 -1.16
CA ARG A 148 -17.45 -15.56 -0.51
C ARG A 148 -16.42 -15.46 0.59
N VAL A 149 -16.80 -15.92 1.78
CA VAL A 149 -15.88 -16.05 2.92
C VAL A 149 -15.64 -17.53 3.20
N LEU A 150 -14.38 -17.90 3.37
CA LEU A 150 -13.95 -19.23 3.77
C LEU A 150 -13.06 -19.11 5.00
N ILE A 151 -13.32 -19.95 6.01
CA ILE A 151 -12.57 -19.96 7.25
C ILE A 151 -12.11 -21.39 7.48
N SER A 152 -10.86 -21.57 7.88
CA SER A 152 -10.31 -22.87 8.25
C SER A 152 -9.38 -22.70 9.43
N GLU A 153 -9.39 -23.68 10.33
CA GLU A 153 -8.48 -23.75 11.46
C GLU A 153 -7.79 -25.11 11.43
N PHE A 154 -6.46 -25.11 11.57
CA PHE A 154 -5.67 -26.33 11.56
C PHE A 154 -4.42 -26.19 12.43
N ILE A 155 -3.81 -27.34 12.75
CA ILE A 155 -2.50 -27.42 13.39
C ILE A 155 -1.47 -27.63 12.29
N ASP A 156 -0.54 -26.69 12.13
CA ASP A 156 0.49 -26.78 11.10
C ASP A 156 1.80 -27.38 11.64
N THR A 157 2.67 -27.77 10.73
CA THR A 157 4.06 -28.11 11.00
C THR A 157 4.87 -26.85 11.34
N PRO A 158 6.04 -26.98 12.00
CA PRO A 158 6.95 -25.85 12.24
C PRO A 158 7.44 -25.12 10.97
N HIS A 159 7.22 -25.71 9.79
CA HIS A 159 7.60 -25.14 8.50
C HIS A 159 6.41 -24.50 7.77
N PHE A 160 5.23 -24.42 8.39
CA PHE A 160 4.01 -23.83 7.83
C PHE A 160 3.60 -24.39 6.45
N SER A 161 3.80 -25.69 6.22
CA SER A 161 3.53 -26.32 4.92
C SER A 161 2.06 -26.28 4.52
N GLN A 162 1.12 -26.34 5.46
CA GLN A 162 -0.31 -26.25 5.13
C GLN A 162 -0.69 -24.82 4.75
N VAL A 163 -0.16 -23.82 5.46
CA VAL A 163 -0.31 -22.41 5.09
C VAL A 163 0.25 -22.13 3.69
N GLU A 164 1.41 -22.68 3.35
CA GLU A 164 1.99 -22.54 2.00
C GLU A 164 1.05 -23.10 0.93
N GLN A 165 0.44 -24.26 1.17
CA GLN A 165 -0.55 -24.85 0.27
C GLN A 165 -1.79 -23.96 0.11
N CYS A 166 -2.28 -23.36 1.19
CA CYS A 166 -3.38 -22.38 1.13
C CYS A 166 -2.98 -21.15 0.31
N LEU A 167 -1.78 -20.59 0.52
CA LEU A 167 -1.28 -19.43 -0.21
C LEU A 167 -1.17 -19.70 -1.71
N ILE A 168 -0.63 -20.87 -2.10
CA ILE A 168 -0.49 -21.26 -3.51
C ILE A 168 -1.86 -21.53 -4.13
N GLY A 169 -2.74 -22.25 -3.43
CA GLY A 169 -4.04 -22.66 -3.96
C GLY A 169 -5.01 -21.49 -4.16
N ILE A 170 -4.96 -20.50 -3.26
CA ILE A 170 -5.87 -19.35 -3.26
C ILE A 170 -5.27 -18.16 -3.99
N ALA A 171 -3.93 -18.04 -3.97
CA ALA A 171 -3.18 -16.94 -4.59
C ALA A 171 -3.74 -15.54 -4.23
N PRO A 172 -3.86 -15.20 -2.93
CA PRO A 172 -4.42 -13.92 -2.52
C PRO A 172 -3.55 -12.75 -3.01
N ARG A 173 -4.19 -11.62 -3.33
CA ARG A 173 -3.48 -10.40 -3.73
C ARG A 173 -2.90 -9.65 -2.56
N GLU A 174 -3.57 -9.76 -1.41
CA GLU A 174 -3.16 -9.15 -0.15
C GLU A 174 -3.37 -10.17 0.97
N CYS A 175 -2.37 -10.30 1.85
CA CYS A 175 -2.43 -11.20 2.99
C CYS A 175 -2.16 -10.40 4.27
N LEU A 176 -3.09 -10.46 5.21
CA LEU A 176 -2.96 -9.92 6.55
C LEU A 176 -2.44 -11.03 7.46
N VAL A 177 -1.43 -10.73 8.26
CA VAL A 177 -0.89 -11.69 9.24
C VAL A 177 -1.05 -11.07 10.61
N TYR A 178 -1.77 -11.77 11.49
CA TYR A 178 -1.92 -11.46 12.89
C TYR A 178 -1.06 -12.43 13.69
N SER A 179 -0.20 -11.86 14.52
CA SER A 179 0.58 -12.57 15.51
C SER A 179 0.32 -11.91 16.86
N ASP A 180 0.03 -12.70 17.88
CA ASP A 180 -0.38 -12.22 19.22
C ASP A 180 0.72 -11.41 19.95
N ASP A 181 1.95 -11.41 19.43
CA ASP A 181 3.07 -10.60 19.91
C ASP A 181 2.94 -9.11 19.50
N GLY A 182 1.82 -8.46 19.81
CA GLY A 182 1.64 -7.00 20.03
C GLY A 182 2.19 -6.02 18.98
N SER A 183 2.68 -6.49 17.84
CA SER A 183 3.41 -5.73 16.86
C SER A 183 3.29 -6.49 15.54
N ALA A 184 2.64 -5.85 14.57
CA ALA A 184 2.66 -6.33 13.20
C ALA A 184 4.10 -6.18 12.66
N ILE A 185 5.00 -7.12 13.02
CA ILE A 185 6.37 -7.17 12.53
C ILE A 185 6.38 -8.00 11.24
N TYR A 186 5.90 -7.38 10.18
CA TYR A 186 6.42 -7.67 8.84
C TYR A 186 6.67 -6.32 8.16
N ASP A 187 7.69 -5.60 8.64
CA ASP A 187 8.29 -4.50 7.89
C ASP A 187 8.95 -5.11 6.64
N CYS A 188 8.49 -4.74 5.45
CA CYS A 188 9.00 -5.29 4.19
C CYS A 188 10.44 -4.86 3.85
N LYS A 189 11.15 -4.22 4.79
CA LYS A 189 12.54 -3.77 4.62
C LYS A 189 13.54 -4.90 4.52
N ASP A 190 13.23 -6.13 4.94
CA ASP A 190 14.14 -7.27 4.77
C ASP A 190 13.89 -8.03 3.45
N ARG A 191 13.84 -7.30 2.33
CA ARG A 191 14.14 -7.89 1.02
C ARG A 191 15.65 -8.09 0.94
N ARG A 192 16.14 -9.22 1.44
CA ARG A 192 17.44 -9.74 0.98
C ARG A 192 17.37 -9.86 -0.53
N LYS A 193 18.14 -9.03 -1.24
CA LYS A 193 18.39 -9.19 -2.67
C LYS A 193 18.98 -10.59 -2.87
N SER A 194 18.17 -11.55 -3.32
CA SER A 194 18.70 -12.77 -3.93
C SER A 194 19.19 -12.41 -5.33
N SER A 195 20.31 -11.70 -5.40
CA SER A 195 21.19 -11.72 -6.56
C SER A 195 22.25 -12.75 -6.24
N ASN A 196 22.08 -13.96 -6.78
CA ASN A 196 23.05 -15.03 -7.05
C ASN A 196 22.43 -16.41 -6.79
N LEU A 197 21.47 -16.80 -7.64
CA LEU A 197 21.05 -18.20 -7.76
C LEU A 197 20.94 -18.59 -9.24
N PHE A 198 21.94 -18.23 -10.04
CA PHE A 198 22.18 -18.81 -11.36
C PHE A 198 23.69 -18.82 -11.67
N GLU A 199 24.47 -19.53 -10.85
CA GLU A 199 25.68 -20.15 -11.40
C GLU A 199 25.31 -21.56 -11.85
N LYS A 200 25.06 -21.69 -13.16
CA LYS A 200 25.04 -22.99 -13.83
C LYS A 200 26.42 -23.62 -13.66
N GLY A 201 26.46 -24.77 -13.00
CA GLY A 201 27.53 -25.74 -13.18
C GLY A 201 27.65 -26.10 -14.66
N GLY A 202 28.74 -25.69 -15.28
CA GLY A 202 29.20 -26.17 -16.58
C GLY A 202 30.56 -26.81 -16.36
N GLY A 203 30.57 -28.13 -16.25
CA GLY A 203 31.80 -28.91 -16.17
C GLY A 203 32.58 -28.89 -17.48
N SER A 204 33.89 -29.05 -17.35
CA SER A 204 34.76 -29.82 -18.23
C SER A 204 35.94 -30.29 -17.40
#